data_AF-A0A4U7DSX5-F1
#
_entry.id   AF-A0A4U7DSX5-F1
#
_cell.length_a   1.000
_cell.length_b   1.000
_cell.length_c   1.000
_cell.angle_alpha   90.00
_cell.angle_beta   90.00
_cell.angle_gamma   90.00
#
_symmetry.space_group_name_H-M   'P 1'
#
loop_
_entity.id
_entity.type
_entity.pdbx_description
1 polymer ?
#
loop_
_entity_poly.entity_id
_entity_poly.type
_entity_poly.pdbx_seq_one_letter_code
_entity_poly.pdbx_strand_id
1 'polypeptide(L)'
;MRNATSTRPKVVRVIDKYDLDDIGDEMVTEWTKPESTRRSCRELAEFFNIRVLDAALREAGIIWERSLVEECAAIIKDDTKSMTGYDLDRRGVDTDEVGGDMVSYQSIYTYLTEYRDITYEREVDDIRSRIKSLQQIETKAETIATGIISHSVTHNQVHGVEPEVEVTMDCICNTCGSNTEMSVYLRNGGCPACSRST
;
A
#
# COMPACT_ATOMS: atom_id res chain seq x y z
N MET A 1 19.96 21.52 -10.78
CA MET A 1 20.37 21.13 -9.42
C MET A 1 19.16 21.28 -8.51
N ARG A 2 18.47 20.18 -8.17
CA ARG A 2 17.39 20.19 -7.19
C ARG A 2 18.00 19.91 -5.82
N ASN A 3 17.82 20.87 -4.93
CA ASN A 3 18.33 20.87 -3.57
C ASN A 3 17.42 19.98 -2.71
N ALA A 4 17.73 18.68 -2.63
CA ALA A 4 17.12 17.80 -1.64
C ALA A 4 17.98 17.87 -0.39
N THR A 5 17.52 18.60 0.63
CA THR A 5 18.02 18.44 1.98
C THR A 5 17.84 16.97 2.36
N SER A 6 18.92 16.20 2.28
CA SER A 6 19.01 14.79 2.64
C SER A 6 18.81 14.62 4.14
N THR A 7 17.57 14.76 4.60
CA THR A 7 17.18 14.22 5.91
C THR A 7 17.30 12.71 5.80
N ARG A 8 18.22 12.12 6.57
CA ARG A 8 18.42 10.67 6.63
C ARG A 8 17.06 9.97 6.82
N PRO A 9 16.64 9.07 5.92
CA PRO A 9 15.32 8.45 6.01
C PRO A 9 15.13 7.75 7.34
N LYS A 10 13.89 7.80 7.88
CA LYS A 10 13.54 7.13 9.15
C LYS A 10 14.01 5.68 9.18
N VAL A 11 13.84 4.95 8.09
CA VAL A 11 14.27 3.55 7.95
C VAL A 11 15.75 3.39 8.28
N VAL A 12 16.62 4.24 7.75
CA VAL A 12 18.07 4.18 8.02
C VAL A 12 18.37 4.49 9.49
N ARG A 13 17.71 5.50 10.06
CA ARG A 13 17.87 5.84 11.49
C ARG A 13 17.47 4.67 12.40
N VAL A 14 16.42 3.96 12.04
CA VAL A 14 15.89 2.84 12.83
C VAL A 14 16.75 1.59 12.66
N ILE A 15 17.31 1.35 11.46
CA ILE A 15 18.28 0.28 11.23
C ILE A 15 19.47 0.42 12.18
N ASP A 16 20.10 1.59 12.20
CA ASP A 16 21.23 1.87 13.10
C ASP A 16 20.85 1.71 14.57
N LYS A 17 19.67 2.18 14.96
CA LYS A 17 19.23 2.20 16.36
C LYS A 17 19.07 0.78 16.91
N TYR A 18 18.55 -0.14 16.10
CA TYR A 18 18.23 -1.51 16.52
C TYR A 18 19.24 -2.55 16.02
N ASP A 19 20.39 -2.10 15.50
CA ASP A 19 21.46 -2.97 14.96
C ASP A 19 20.94 -3.96 13.90
N LEU A 20 20.10 -3.45 12.98
CA LEU A 20 19.43 -4.25 11.95
C LEU A 20 20.16 -4.16 10.60
N ASP A 21 21.49 -4.12 10.58
CA ASP A 21 22.30 -3.77 9.41
C ASP A 21 21.94 -4.56 8.13
N ASP A 22 21.65 -5.85 8.27
CA ASP A 22 21.35 -6.74 7.14
C ASP A 22 19.92 -6.57 6.58
N ILE A 23 18.99 -5.97 7.34
CA ILE A 23 17.57 -5.94 6.96
C ILE A 23 17.34 -5.13 5.68
N GLY A 24 18.20 -4.15 5.42
CA GLY A 24 18.15 -3.35 4.21
C GLY A 24 18.31 -4.21 2.97
N ASP A 25 19.32 -5.09 2.96
CA ASP A 25 19.61 -5.98 1.83
C ASP A 25 18.59 -7.12 1.71
N GLU A 26 18.07 -7.61 2.83
CA GLU A 26 16.92 -8.54 2.84
C GLU A 26 15.71 -7.91 2.17
N MET A 27 15.34 -6.68 2.53
CA MET A 27 14.18 -6.01 1.94
C MET A 27 14.37 -5.76 0.44
N VAL A 28 15.57 -5.38 0.01
CA VAL A 28 15.89 -5.26 -1.42
C VAL A 28 15.68 -6.61 -2.13
N THR A 29 16.26 -7.68 -1.58
CA THR A 29 16.14 -9.03 -2.14
C THR A 29 14.69 -9.47 -2.25
N GLU A 30 13.90 -9.31 -1.19
CA GLU A 30 12.47 -9.65 -1.17
C GLU A 30 11.62 -8.80 -2.12
N TRP A 31 12.01 -7.54 -2.33
CA TRP A 31 11.34 -6.60 -3.24
C TRP A 31 11.67 -6.85 -4.72
N THR A 32 12.84 -7.41 -5.04
CA THR A 32 13.28 -7.68 -6.41
C THR A 32 12.95 -9.09 -6.91
N LYS A 33 12.30 -9.93 -6.08
CA LYS A 33 11.82 -11.26 -6.50
C LYS A 33 10.77 -11.17 -7.62
N PRO A 34 10.55 -12.27 -8.37
CA PRO A 34 9.43 -12.37 -9.31
C PRO A 34 8.08 -12.11 -8.63
N GLU A 35 7.13 -11.51 -9.35
CA GLU A 35 5.85 -11.04 -8.80
C GLU A 35 5.10 -12.11 -7.97
N SER A 36 5.14 -13.37 -8.38
CA SER A 36 4.48 -14.49 -7.68
C SER A 36 5.05 -14.80 -6.28
N THR A 37 6.24 -14.30 -5.97
CA THR A 37 6.98 -14.60 -4.72
C THR A 37 7.50 -13.35 -4.02
N ARG A 38 7.24 -12.18 -4.60
CA ARG A 38 7.71 -10.89 -4.10
C ARG A 38 6.85 -10.42 -2.93
N ARG A 39 7.49 -9.78 -1.95
CA ARG A 39 6.78 -9.03 -0.90
C ARG A 39 6.45 -7.62 -1.36
N SER A 40 5.22 -7.18 -1.13
CA SER A 40 4.77 -5.80 -1.30
C SER A 40 5.47 -4.85 -0.31
N CYS A 41 5.48 -3.52 -0.56
CA CYS A 41 6.02 -2.55 0.42
C CYS A 41 5.26 -2.60 1.75
N ARG A 42 4.01 -3.07 1.72
CA ARG A 42 3.20 -3.27 2.91
C ARG A 42 3.72 -4.44 3.73
N GLU A 43 3.90 -5.60 3.10
CA GLU A 43 4.49 -6.79 3.75
C GLU A 43 5.93 -6.53 4.23
N LEU A 44 6.70 -5.72 3.50
CA LEU A 44 8.04 -5.30 3.93
C LEU A 44 8.01 -4.34 5.12
N ALA A 45 7.03 -3.44 5.19
CA ALA A 45 6.86 -2.57 6.36
C ALA A 45 6.45 -3.38 7.59
N GLU A 46 5.56 -4.36 7.43
CA GLU A 46 5.19 -5.31 8.49
C GLU A 46 6.42 -6.09 8.95
N PHE A 47 7.16 -6.70 8.02
CA PHE A 47 8.40 -7.42 8.30
C PHE A 47 9.43 -6.56 9.04
N PHE A 48 9.63 -5.31 8.61
CA PHE A 48 10.54 -4.37 9.27
C PHE A 48 10.09 -4.06 10.70
N ASN A 49 8.80 -3.76 10.90
CA ASN A 49 8.26 -3.44 12.22
C ASN A 49 8.34 -4.63 13.19
N ILE A 50 8.14 -5.86 12.69
CA ILE A 50 8.35 -7.09 13.46
C ILE A 50 9.80 -7.18 13.93
N ARG A 51 10.77 -6.90 13.05
CA ARG A 51 12.20 -6.95 13.39
C ARG A 51 12.62 -5.86 14.40
N VAL A 52 12.01 -4.68 14.33
CA VAL A 52 12.19 -3.62 15.32
C VAL A 52 11.70 -4.08 16.70
N LEU A 53 10.50 -4.66 16.78
CA LEU A 53 9.98 -5.18 18.04
C LEU A 53 10.82 -6.36 18.56
N ASP A 54 11.22 -7.29 17.68
CA ASP A 54 12.07 -8.43 18.05
C ASP A 54 13.42 -7.97 18.64
N ALA A 55 14.05 -6.94 18.04
CA ALA A 55 15.28 -6.36 18.57
C ALA A 55 15.07 -5.75 19.97
N ALA A 56 14.00 -4.98 20.16
CA ALA A 56 13.67 -4.39 21.47
C ALA A 56 13.40 -5.47 22.55
N LEU A 57 12.69 -6.54 22.18
CA LEU A 57 12.43 -7.66 23.07
C LEU A 57 13.72 -8.37 23.48
N ARG A 58 14.64 -8.59 22.53
CA ARG A 58 15.95 -9.23 22.79
C ARG A 58 16.82 -8.38 23.71
N GLU A 59 16.84 -7.07 23.54
CA GLU A 59 17.57 -6.15 24.41
C GLU A 59 17.05 -6.22 25.85
N ALA A 60 15.73 -6.35 26.02
CA ALA A 60 15.08 -6.59 27.31
C ALA A 60 15.22 -8.04 27.83
N GLY A 61 15.90 -8.94 27.11
CA GLY A 61 16.07 -10.34 27.49
C GLY A 61 14.82 -11.20 27.35
N ILE A 62 13.84 -10.77 26.55
CA ILE A 62 12.57 -11.44 26.34
C ILE A 62 12.63 -12.27 25.06
N ILE A 63 12.27 -13.55 25.16
CA ILE A 63 12.17 -14.44 24.00
C ILE A 63 10.72 -14.87 23.86
N TRP A 64 10.10 -14.51 22.73
CA TRP A 64 8.73 -14.86 22.40
C TRP A 64 8.64 -15.73 21.15
N GLU A 65 7.53 -16.43 21.02
CA GLU A 65 7.18 -17.08 19.76
C GLU A 65 6.93 -16.03 18.68
N ARG A 66 7.34 -16.34 17.45
CA ARG A 66 7.25 -15.42 16.32
C ARG A 66 5.83 -14.88 16.09
N SER A 67 4.83 -15.75 16.17
CA SER A 67 3.41 -15.37 16.01
C SER A 67 2.99 -14.29 17.02
N LEU A 68 3.51 -14.36 18.25
CA LEU A 68 3.23 -13.39 19.30
C LEU A 68 3.87 -12.03 19.01
N VAL A 69 5.10 -12.03 18.50
CA VAL A 69 5.79 -10.81 18.08
C VAL A 69 5.05 -10.17 16.90
N GLU A 70 4.58 -10.97 15.94
CA GLU A 70 3.80 -10.50 14.79
C GLU A 70 2.50 -9.82 15.23
N GLU A 71 1.72 -10.47 16.11
CA GLU A 71 0.50 -9.90 16.68
C GLU A 71 0.78 -8.59 17.43
N CYS A 72 1.78 -8.59 18.31
CA CYS A 72 2.13 -7.41 19.10
C CYS A 72 2.62 -6.25 18.23
N ALA A 73 3.42 -6.53 17.19
CA ALA A 73 3.90 -5.50 16.29
C ALA A 73 2.74 -4.81 15.55
N ALA A 74 1.72 -5.57 15.14
CA ALA A 74 0.51 -5.01 14.54
C ALA A 74 -0.25 -4.10 15.52
N ILE A 75 -0.45 -4.55 16.77
CA ILE A 75 -1.16 -3.76 17.79
C ILE A 75 -0.43 -2.45 18.11
N ILE A 76 0.88 -2.49 18.29
CA ILE A 76 1.71 -1.29 18.55
C ILE A 76 1.65 -0.35 17.34
N LYS A 77 1.67 -0.89 16.11
CA LYS A 77 1.62 -0.07 14.90
C LYS A 77 0.34 0.72 14.76
N ASP A 78 -0.78 0.11 15.14
CA ASP A 78 -2.12 0.71 15.10
C ASP A 78 -2.39 1.61 16.32
N ASP A 79 -1.36 1.92 17.13
CA ASP A 79 -1.42 2.75 18.34
C ASP A 79 -2.53 2.30 19.32
N THR A 80 -2.86 1.01 19.29
CA THR A 80 -3.89 0.42 20.14
C THR A 80 -3.25 -0.06 21.45
N LYS A 81 -2.46 0.83 22.07
CA LYS A 81 -1.63 0.55 23.27
C LYS A 81 -2.43 -0.03 24.43
N SER A 82 -3.72 0.29 24.54
CA SER A 82 -4.58 -0.24 25.61
C SER A 82 -4.94 -1.72 25.44
N MET A 83 -4.59 -2.36 24.32
CA MET A 83 -4.95 -3.75 24.01
C MET A 83 -3.75 -4.71 24.01
N THR A 84 -2.51 -4.25 24.21
CA THR A 84 -1.40 -5.17 24.44
C THR A 84 -1.52 -5.77 25.84
N GLY A 85 -2.14 -6.94 25.96
CA GLY A 85 -2.21 -7.73 27.20
C GLY A 85 -0.86 -8.22 27.74
N TYR A 86 0.24 -7.69 27.21
CA TYR A 86 1.61 -8.18 27.43
C TYR A 86 2.45 -7.33 28.39
N ASP A 87 1.96 -6.14 28.78
CA ASP A 87 2.60 -5.23 29.77
C ASP A 87 4.10 -5.02 29.49
N LEU A 88 4.42 -4.67 28.24
CA LEU A 88 5.79 -4.57 27.72
C LEU A 88 6.63 -3.50 28.42
N ASP A 89 6.02 -2.37 28.77
CA ASP A 89 6.71 -1.29 29.49
C ASP A 89 7.27 -1.78 30.84
N ARG A 90 6.50 -2.61 31.57
CA ARG A 90 6.98 -3.22 32.83
C ARG A 90 8.09 -4.23 32.64
N ARG A 91 8.24 -4.76 31.44
CA ARG A 91 9.28 -5.73 31.08
C ARG A 91 10.50 -5.08 30.45
N GLY A 92 10.55 -3.75 30.43
CA GLY A 92 11.69 -2.98 29.95
C GLY A 92 11.66 -2.67 28.45
N VAL A 93 10.51 -2.83 27.78
CA VAL A 93 10.32 -2.45 26.37
C VAL A 93 9.39 -1.26 26.30
N ASP A 94 9.93 -0.09 25.95
CA ASP A 94 9.15 1.14 25.76
C ASP A 94 8.33 1.05 24.46
N THR A 95 7.01 0.82 24.62
CA THR A 95 6.09 0.65 23.48
C THR A 95 5.84 1.94 22.71
N ASP A 96 5.96 3.09 23.37
CA ASP A 96 5.83 4.40 22.73
C ASP A 96 7.02 4.67 21.81
N GLU A 97 8.23 4.37 22.29
CA GLU A 97 9.46 4.50 21.54
C GLU A 97 9.50 3.53 20.34
N VAL A 98 9.19 2.25 20.57
CA VAL A 98 9.13 1.23 19.51
C VAL A 98 8.08 1.60 18.45
N GLY A 99 6.87 1.98 18.85
CA GLY A 99 5.81 2.43 17.93
C GLY A 99 6.21 3.69 17.15
N GLY A 100 6.88 4.62 17.82
CA GLY A 100 7.46 5.82 17.23
C GLY A 100 8.50 5.54 16.16
N ASP A 101 9.18 4.40 16.21
CA ASP A 101 10.18 3.97 15.23
C ASP A 101 9.63 3.03 14.15
N MET A 102 8.43 2.47 14.33
CA MET A 102 7.78 1.69 13.28
C MET A 102 7.50 2.50 12.01
N VAL A 103 7.68 1.87 10.86
CA VAL A 103 7.62 2.50 9.53
C VAL A 103 6.31 2.18 8.82
N SER A 104 5.94 3.03 7.86
CA SER A 104 4.78 2.80 6.97
C SER A 104 5.25 2.21 5.64
N TYR A 105 4.31 1.68 4.84
CA TYR A 105 4.62 1.23 3.47
C TYR A 105 5.25 2.35 2.63
N GLN A 106 4.83 3.60 2.81
CA GLN A 106 5.39 4.75 2.08
C GLN A 106 6.85 5.01 2.50
N SER A 107 7.18 4.78 3.78
CA SER A 107 8.55 4.92 4.28
C SER A 107 9.48 3.88 3.65
N ILE A 108 9.01 2.63 3.53
CA ILE A 108 9.73 1.55 2.85
C ILE A 108 9.88 1.85 1.36
N TYR A 109 8.81 2.30 0.69
CA TYR A 109 8.85 2.67 -0.72
C TYR A 109 9.93 3.72 -0.98
N THR A 110 9.88 4.85 -0.26
CA THR A 110 10.88 5.92 -0.38
C THR A 110 12.29 5.42 -0.04
N TYR A 111 12.46 4.58 0.97
CA TYR A 111 13.77 4.00 1.28
C TYR A 111 14.33 3.14 0.13
N LEU A 112 13.51 2.26 -0.44
CA LEU A 112 13.94 1.39 -1.54
C LEU A 112 14.25 2.18 -2.81
N THR A 113 13.35 3.10 -3.21
CA THR A 113 13.47 3.79 -4.50
C THR A 113 14.36 5.03 -4.46
N GLU A 114 14.39 5.78 -3.36
CA GLU A 114 15.13 7.06 -3.29
C GLU A 114 16.46 6.93 -2.54
N TYR A 115 16.56 6.03 -1.55
CA TYR A 115 17.80 5.89 -0.76
C TYR A 115 18.68 4.72 -1.22
N ARG A 116 18.09 3.56 -1.51
CA ARG A 116 18.84 2.39 -2.03
C ARG A 116 18.97 2.40 -3.56
N ASP A 117 18.38 3.40 -4.23
CA ASP A 117 18.34 3.53 -5.69
C ASP A 117 17.87 2.23 -6.39
N ILE A 118 17.06 1.44 -5.68
CA ILE A 118 16.47 0.24 -6.24
C ILE A 118 15.27 0.69 -7.04
N THR A 119 15.58 1.00 -8.28
CA THR A 119 14.56 1.05 -9.31
C THR A 119 14.11 -0.39 -9.50
N TYR A 120 12.97 -0.74 -8.91
CA TYR A 120 12.22 -1.87 -9.46
C TYR A 120 11.99 -1.48 -10.92
N GLU A 121 12.60 -2.22 -11.85
CA GLU A 121 11.91 -2.54 -13.10
C GLU A 121 10.64 -3.29 -12.68
N ARG A 122 9.70 -2.53 -12.13
CA ARG A 122 8.33 -2.56 -12.61
C ARG A 122 8.58 -2.64 -14.10
N GLU A 123 8.02 -3.62 -14.76
CA GLU A 123 7.38 -3.27 -16.02
C GLU A 123 6.75 -1.88 -15.77
N VAL A 124 7.45 -0.85 -16.23
CA VAL A 124 7.18 0.53 -15.84
C VAL A 124 5.77 0.73 -16.33
N ASP A 125 4.81 1.00 -15.45
CA ASP A 125 3.46 1.31 -15.90
C ASP A 125 2.84 0.26 -16.83
N ASP A 126 2.83 -1.03 -16.46
CA ASP A 126 2.05 -1.96 -17.27
C ASP A 126 0.59 -1.51 -17.30
N ILE A 127 0.13 -1.23 -18.51
CA ILE A 127 -1.18 -0.71 -18.85
C ILE A 127 -2.29 -1.56 -18.23
N ARG A 128 -2.05 -2.86 -18.04
CA ARG A 128 -2.96 -3.80 -17.38
C ARG A 128 -3.20 -3.45 -15.91
N SER A 129 -2.17 -3.02 -15.18
CA SER A 129 -2.31 -2.59 -13.78
C SER A 129 -3.16 -1.33 -13.67
N ARG A 130 -2.94 -0.35 -14.56
CA ARG A 130 -3.73 0.88 -14.63
C ARG A 130 -5.20 0.60 -14.98
N ILE A 131 -5.44 -0.30 -15.93
CA ILE A 131 -6.79 -0.78 -16.27
C ILE A 131 -7.45 -1.42 -15.05
N LYS A 132 -6.75 -2.29 -14.30
CA LYS A 132 -7.28 -2.93 -13.10
C LYS A 132 -7.63 -1.91 -12.01
N SER A 133 -6.82 -0.86 -11.83
CA SER A 133 -7.12 0.23 -10.89
C SER A 133 -8.37 1.01 -11.30
N LEU A 134 -8.58 1.29 -12.59
CA LEU A 134 -9.82 1.94 -13.06
C LEU A 134 -11.05 1.09 -12.75
N GLN A 135 -11.00 -0.21 -13.07
CA GLN A 135 -12.09 -1.16 -12.79
C GLN A 135 -12.43 -1.22 -11.29
N GLN A 136 -11.42 -1.17 -10.41
CA GLN A 136 -11.67 -1.13 -8.97
C GLN A 136 -12.37 0.15 -8.51
N ILE A 137 -12.14 1.29 -9.18
CA ILE A 137 -12.84 2.54 -8.88
C ILE A 137 -14.29 2.44 -9.36
N GLU A 138 -14.51 1.93 -10.57
CA GLU A 138 -15.85 1.69 -11.13
C GLU A 138 -16.69 0.79 -10.21
N THR A 139 -16.18 -0.37 -9.79
CA THR A 139 -16.88 -1.27 -8.87
C THR A 139 -17.24 -0.61 -7.54
N LYS A 140 -16.33 0.20 -6.99
CA LYS A 140 -16.59 0.93 -5.74
C LYS A 140 -17.66 2.00 -5.94
N ALA A 141 -17.58 2.76 -7.02
CA ALA A 141 -18.56 3.79 -7.35
C ALA A 141 -19.95 3.18 -7.59
N GLU A 142 -20.00 2.05 -8.30
CA GLU A 142 -21.22 1.26 -8.51
C GLU A 142 -21.82 0.81 -7.17
N THR A 143 -21.01 0.20 -6.29
CA THR A 143 -21.46 -0.23 -4.96
C THR A 143 -22.07 0.93 -4.15
N ILE A 144 -21.44 2.10 -4.20
CA ILE A 144 -21.92 3.31 -3.51
C ILE A 144 -23.22 3.81 -4.15
N ALA A 145 -23.27 3.92 -5.47
CA ALA A 145 -24.43 4.41 -6.20
C ALA A 145 -25.65 3.50 -6.04
N THR A 146 -25.45 2.18 -6.10
CA THR A 146 -26.48 1.18 -5.78
C THR A 146 -26.99 1.42 -4.37
N GLY A 147 -26.11 1.49 -3.37
CA GLY A 147 -26.51 1.73 -1.98
C GLY A 147 -27.33 3.02 -1.78
N ILE A 148 -26.98 4.10 -2.49
CA ILE A 148 -27.75 5.36 -2.47
C ILE A 148 -29.16 5.14 -3.01
N ILE A 149 -29.28 4.49 -4.17
CA ILE A 149 -30.57 4.27 -4.83
C ILE A 149 -31.44 3.29 -4.03
N SER A 150 -30.88 2.16 -3.56
CA SER A 150 -31.61 1.19 -2.73
C SER A 150 -32.17 1.88 -1.49
N HIS A 151 -31.37 2.74 -0.84
CA HIS A 151 -31.79 3.49 0.33
C HIS A 151 -32.94 4.45 0.01
N SER A 152 -32.86 5.22 -1.09
CA SER A 152 -33.90 6.16 -1.50
C SER A 152 -35.21 5.48 -1.89
N VAL A 153 -35.17 4.32 -2.55
CA VAL A 153 -36.36 3.53 -2.87
C VAL A 153 -36.99 2.95 -1.60
N THR A 154 -36.17 2.37 -0.72
CA THR A 154 -36.63 1.78 0.57
C THR A 154 -37.34 2.80 1.45
N HIS A 155 -36.86 4.05 1.44
CA HIS A 155 -37.46 5.16 2.22
C HIS A 155 -38.54 5.92 1.44
N ASN A 156 -39.00 5.38 0.31
CA ASN A 156 -40.07 5.94 -0.51
C ASN A 156 -39.81 7.41 -0.94
N GLN A 157 -38.54 7.80 -1.04
CA GLN A 157 -38.10 9.11 -1.53
C GLN A 157 -38.04 9.13 -3.06
N VAL A 158 -37.82 7.95 -3.65
CA VAL A 158 -37.88 7.70 -5.09
C VAL A 158 -38.89 6.59 -5.31
N HIS A 159 -39.82 6.78 -6.24
CA HIS A 159 -40.86 5.81 -6.56
C HIS A 159 -40.43 4.93 -7.73
N GLY A 160 -40.70 3.62 -7.64
CA GLY A 160 -40.43 2.66 -8.71
C GLY A 160 -39.73 1.40 -8.20
N VAL A 161 -39.35 0.54 -9.14
CA VAL A 161 -38.49 -0.61 -8.88
C VAL A 161 -37.04 -0.12 -8.82
N GLU A 162 -36.23 -0.75 -7.97
CA GLU A 162 -34.80 -0.48 -7.89
C GLU A 162 -34.12 -0.74 -9.26
N PRO A 163 -33.43 0.25 -9.83
CA PRO A 163 -32.71 0.08 -11.09
C PRO A 163 -31.39 -0.67 -10.89
N GLU A 164 -30.94 -1.36 -11.95
CA GLU A 164 -29.56 -1.83 -12.08
C GLU A 164 -28.64 -0.63 -12.37
N VAL A 165 -27.49 -0.58 -11.68
CA VAL A 165 -26.54 0.52 -11.79
C VAL A 165 -25.29 0.02 -12.48
N GLU A 166 -24.89 0.70 -13.55
CA GLU A 166 -23.62 0.47 -14.23
C GLU A 166 -22.81 1.77 -14.20
N VAL A 167 -21.54 1.68 -13.82
CA VAL A 167 -20.61 2.82 -13.80
C VAL A 167 -19.44 2.54 -14.70
N THR A 168 -19.26 3.38 -15.72
CA THR A 168 -18.14 3.32 -16.65
C THR A 168 -17.45 4.67 -16.75
N MET A 169 -16.13 4.65 -16.94
CA MET A 169 -15.34 5.85 -17.18
C MET A 169 -14.97 5.99 -18.64
N ASP A 170 -15.38 7.10 -19.23
CA ASP A 170 -15.22 7.40 -20.63
C ASP A 170 -14.20 8.53 -20.88
N CYS A 171 -13.53 8.48 -22.02
CA CYS A 171 -12.63 9.53 -22.48
C CYS A 171 -12.94 9.96 -23.92
N ILE A 172 -12.86 11.27 -24.16
CA ILE A 172 -13.07 11.86 -25.49
C ILE A 172 -11.71 12.04 -26.16
N CYS A 173 -11.56 11.47 -27.36
CA CYS A 173 -10.36 11.67 -28.15
C CYS A 173 -10.32 13.09 -28.72
N ASN A 174 -9.29 13.88 -28.36
CA ASN A 174 -9.12 15.25 -28.88
C ASN A 174 -8.76 15.32 -30.37
N THR A 175 -8.48 14.18 -31.02
CA THR A 175 -8.12 14.14 -32.45
C THR A 175 -9.33 13.84 -33.33
N CYS A 176 -10.12 12.81 -33.01
CA CYS A 176 -11.27 12.40 -33.83
C CYS A 176 -12.63 12.67 -33.16
N GLY A 177 -12.66 13.13 -31.91
CA GLY A 177 -13.89 13.42 -31.17
C GLY A 177 -14.65 12.19 -30.67
N SER A 178 -14.17 10.97 -30.91
CA SER A 178 -14.86 9.76 -30.45
C SER A 178 -14.85 9.66 -28.93
N ASN A 179 -15.98 9.29 -28.34
CA ASN A 179 -16.03 8.82 -26.96
C ASN A 179 -15.62 7.33 -26.90
N THR A 180 -14.83 6.93 -25.91
CA THR A 180 -14.39 5.55 -25.71
C THR A 180 -14.09 5.31 -24.24
N GLU A 181 -14.47 4.14 -23.74
CA GLU A 181 -14.15 3.73 -22.38
C GLU A 181 -12.64 3.82 -22.14
N MET A 182 -12.26 4.41 -21.01
CA MET A 182 -10.87 4.67 -20.67
C MET A 182 -10.05 3.38 -20.62
N SER A 183 -10.64 2.27 -20.16
CA SER A 183 -9.99 0.96 -20.13
C SER A 183 -9.66 0.44 -21.54
N VAL A 184 -10.55 0.67 -22.51
CA VAL A 184 -10.40 0.28 -23.92
C VAL A 184 -9.36 1.17 -24.59
N TYR A 185 -9.37 2.47 -24.34
CA TYR A 185 -8.35 3.39 -24.82
C TYR A 185 -6.95 2.95 -24.36
N LEU A 186 -6.81 2.69 -23.06
CA LEU A 186 -5.54 2.24 -22.49
C LEU A 186 -5.10 0.91 -23.10
N ARG A 187 -5.99 -0.08 -23.19
CA ARG A 187 -5.67 -1.41 -23.73
C ARG A 187 -5.20 -1.36 -25.19
N ASN A 188 -5.72 -0.42 -25.97
CA ASN A 188 -5.32 -0.23 -27.37
C ASN A 188 -4.09 0.67 -27.54
N GLY A 189 -3.52 1.20 -26.45
CA GLY A 189 -2.42 2.16 -26.50
C GLY A 189 -2.80 3.50 -27.14
N GLY A 190 -4.10 3.81 -27.25
CA GLY A 190 -4.59 4.98 -27.96
C GLY A 190 -6.06 4.87 -28.38
N CYS A 191 -6.53 5.89 -29.12
CA CYS A 191 -7.91 5.94 -29.61
C CYS A 191 -8.15 4.84 -30.65
N PRO A 192 -9.11 3.90 -30.42
CA PRO A 192 -9.36 2.80 -31.35
C PRO A 192 -9.84 3.25 -32.73
N ALA A 193 -10.56 4.38 -32.79
CA ALA A 193 -11.03 4.96 -34.05
C ALA A 193 -9.87 5.53 -34.88
N CYS A 194 -8.87 6.15 -34.22
CA CYS A 194 -7.67 6.68 -34.89
C CYS A 194 -6.74 5.57 -35.37
N SER A 195 -6.66 4.45 -34.64
CA SER A 195 -5.86 3.30 -35.07
C SER A 195 -6.46 2.54 -36.26
N ARG A 196 -7.75 2.76 -36.59
CA ARG A 196 -8.45 2.10 -37.70
C ARG A 196 -8.45 2.92 -39.01
N SER A 197 -7.85 4.11 -39.02
CA SER A 197 -7.81 5.00 -40.18
C SER A 197 -6.50 4.94 -40.99
N THR A 198 -5.75 3.84 -40.88
CA THR A 198 -4.56 3.55 -41.73
C THR A 198 -4.84 2.30 -42.55
#